data_AF-A0A3P7KE76-F1
#
_entry.id   AF-A0A3P7KE76-F1
#
_cell.length_a   1.000
_cell.length_b   1.000
_cell.length_c   1.000
_cell.angle_alpha   90.00
_cell.angle_beta   90.00
_cell.angle_gamma   90.00
#
_symmetry.space_group_name_H-M   'P 1'
#
loop_
_entity.id
_entity.type
_entity.pdbx_description
1 polymer ?
#
loop_
_entity_poly.entity_id
_entity_poly.type
_entity_poly.pdbx_seq_one_letter_code
_entity_poly.pdbx_strand_id
1 'polypeptide(L)' 'IFDPASFYGHSEYEFGILTMFGGFDRAFHTAYHKMIPQTKGFTQRVLLYQLFHHLNHWNHFGAGYKPGALRLMRELS' A
#
# COMPACT_ATOMS: atom_id res chain seq x y z
N ILE A 1 -2.97 -13.38 -11.16
CA ILE A 1 -2.42 -12.01 -11.10
C ILE A 1 -2.46 -11.46 -12.52
N PHE A 2 -3.00 -10.27 -12.73
CA PHE A 2 -3.16 -9.61 -14.04
C PHE A 2 -2.68 -8.16 -13.94
N ASP A 3 -2.43 -7.51 -15.09
CA ASP A 3 -2.04 -6.10 -15.24
C ASP A 3 -0.87 -5.63 -14.34
N PRO A 4 0.33 -6.24 -14.48
CA PRO A 4 1.45 -5.93 -13.61
C PRO A 4 2.06 -4.55 -13.92
N ALA A 5 2.47 -3.85 -12.86
CA ALA A 5 3.42 -2.75 -12.90
C ALA A 5 4.74 -3.21 -12.22
N SER A 6 5.35 -4.27 -12.75
CA SER A 6 6.44 -4.99 -12.08
C SER A 6 7.74 -4.18 -12.01
N PHE A 7 8.40 -4.25 -10.86
CA PHE A 7 9.76 -3.76 -10.64
C PHE A 7 10.43 -4.52 -9.47
N TYR A 8 11.75 -4.44 -9.38
CA TYR A 8 12.48 -4.93 -8.21
C TYR A 8 12.39 -3.88 -7.10
N GLY A 9 11.68 -4.22 -6.02
CA GLY A 9 11.42 -3.30 -4.92
C GLY A 9 11.28 -4.00 -3.58
N HIS A 10 10.96 -3.21 -2.56
CA HIS A 10 10.70 -3.74 -1.23
C HIS A 10 9.41 -4.56 -1.24
N SER A 11 9.44 -5.79 -0.72
CA SER A 11 8.29 -6.71 -0.73
C SER A 11 7.03 -6.13 -0.09
N GLU A 12 7.19 -5.25 0.90
CA GLU A 12 6.07 -4.58 1.58
C GLU A 12 5.33 -3.58 0.67
N TYR A 13 5.88 -3.22 -0.49
CA TYR A 13 5.25 -2.29 -1.45
C TYR A 13 3.88 -2.77 -1.91
N GLU A 14 3.71 -4.08 -2.14
CA GLU A 14 2.42 -4.65 -2.57
C GLU A 14 1.31 -4.33 -1.57
N PHE A 15 1.61 -4.28 -0.27
CA PHE A 15 0.61 -3.97 0.77
C PHE A 15 0.01 -2.57 0.65
N GLY A 16 0.70 -1.64 -0.03
CA GLY A 16 0.18 -0.30 -0.30
C GLY A 16 -1.15 -0.36 -1.05
N ILE A 17 -1.19 -1.06 -2.18
CA ILE A 17 -2.43 -1.20 -2.97
C ILE A 17 -3.38 -2.23 -2.35
N LEU A 18 -2.85 -3.34 -1.78
CA LEU A 18 -3.70 -4.37 -1.17
C LEU A 18 -4.61 -3.78 -0.09
N THR A 19 -4.08 -2.90 0.75
CA THR A 19 -4.83 -2.32 1.88
C THR A 19 -5.66 -1.09 1.50
N MET A 20 -5.47 -0.51 0.32
CA MET A 20 -6.17 0.72 -0.11
C MET A 20 -7.68 0.50 -0.34
N PHE A 21 -8.07 -0.70 -0.78
CA PHE A 21 -9.45 -1.02 -1.19
C PHE A 21 -10.08 -2.17 -0.40
N GLY A 22 -9.65 -2.39 0.85
CA GLY A 22 -10.29 -3.34 1.77
C GLY A 22 -9.42 -4.52 2.20
N GLY A 23 -8.28 -4.78 1.54
CA GLY A 23 -7.36 -5.83 1.97
C GLY A 23 -7.79 -7.25 1.65
N PHE A 24 -6.97 -8.19 2.10
CA PHE A 24 -7.29 -9.61 2.14
C PHE A 24 -7.61 -10.04 3.57
N ASP A 25 -8.13 -11.26 3.72
CA ASP A 25 -8.43 -11.82 5.02
C ASP A 25 -7.17 -12.19 5.82
N ARG A 26 -7.37 -12.59 7.08
CA ARG A 26 -6.29 -13.00 7.97
C ARG A 26 -5.49 -14.19 7.42
N ALA A 27 -6.12 -15.11 6.69
CA ALA A 27 -5.46 -16.31 6.20
C ALA A 27 -4.35 -15.94 5.19
N PHE A 28 -4.61 -14.97 4.31
CA PHE A 28 -3.59 -14.41 3.42
C PHE A 28 -2.38 -13.87 4.21
N HIS A 29 -2.64 -12.98 5.18
CA HIS A 29 -1.57 -12.34 5.96
C HIS A 29 -0.74 -13.36 6.75
N THR A 30 -1.36 -14.38 7.34
CA THR A 30 -0.67 -15.46 8.06
C THR A 30 0.21 -16.28 7.12
N ALA A 31 -0.29 -16.67 5.95
CA ALA A 31 0.48 -17.44 4.99
C ALA A 31 1.68 -16.65 4.43
N TYR A 32 1.47 -15.37 4.07
CA TYR A 32 2.52 -14.50 3.57
C TYR A 32 3.62 -14.29 4.62
N HIS A 33 3.26 -13.90 5.84
CA HIS A 33 4.24 -13.59 6.87
C HIS A 33 4.93 -14.80 7.51
N LYS A 34 4.43 -16.02 7.23
CA LYS A 34 5.18 -17.26 7.49
C LYS A 34 6.41 -17.38 6.59
N MET A 35 6.33 -16.87 5.36
CA MET A 35 7.42 -16.91 4.38
C MET A 35 8.29 -15.65 4.42
N ILE A 36 7.66 -14.48 4.56
CA ILE A 36 8.32 -13.17 4.61
C ILE A 36 7.89 -12.46 5.91
N PRO A 37 8.64 -12.64 7.00
CA PRO A 37 8.32 -12.05 8.29
C PRO A 37 8.20 -10.52 8.22
N GLN A 38 7.25 -9.96 8.96
CA GLN A 38 7.18 -8.51 9.13
C GLN A 38 8.43 -8.00 9.85
N THR A 39 8.93 -6.86 9.41
CA THR A 39 10.03 -6.17 10.08
C THR A 39 9.53 -4.93 10.81
N LYS A 40 10.31 -4.45 11.78
CA LYS A 40 9.98 -3.23 12.52
C LYS A 40 9.71 -2.07 11.54
N GLY A 41 8.59 -1.38 11.73
CA GLY A 41 8.15 -0.27 10.87
C GLY A 41 7.29 -0.69 9.67
N PHE A 42 6.85 -1.96 9.60
CA PHE A 42 5.96 -2.46 8.55
C PHE A 42 4.76 -1.53 8.32
N THR A 43 4.00 -1.24 9.38
CA THR A 43 2.78 -0.41 9.26
C THR A 43 3.06 0.97 8.68
N GLN A 44 4.10 1.66 9.15
CA GLN A 44 4.47 2.99 8.63
C GLN A 44 4.89 2.93 7.16
N ARG A 45 5.64 1.90 6.76
CA ARG A 45 6.02 1.72 5.35
C ARG A 45 4.83 1.38 4.47
N VAL A 46 3.87 0.59 4.95
CA VAL A 46 2.61 0.33 4.22
C VAL A 46 1.85 1.64 3.99
N LEU A 47 1.74 2.51 4.98
CA LEU A 47 1.12 3.84 4.81
C LEU A 47 1.88 4.70 3.77
N LEU A 48 3.21 4.65 3.78
CA LEU A 48 4.05 5.33 2.78
C LEU A 48 3.81 4.78 1.36
N TYR A 49 3.71 3.46 1.19
CA TYR A 49 3.41 2.85 -0.12
C TYR A 49 1.96 3.11 -0.55
N GLN A 50 1.02 3.13 0.39
CA GLN A 50 -0.37 3.50 0.11
C GLN A 50 -0.48 4.96 -0.36
N LEU A 51 0.36 5.87 0.17
CA LEU A 51 0.42 7.26 -0.29
C LEU A 51 0.77 7.34 -1.79
N PHE A 52 1.74 6.54 -2.27
CA PHE A 52 2.05 6.47 -3.70
C PHE A 52 0.80 6.12 -4.53
N HIS A 53 0.03 5.12 -4.11
CA HIS A 53 -1.18 4.71 -4.84
C HIS A 53 -2.29 5.77 -4.79
N HIS A 54 -2.45 6.49 -3.67
CA HIS A 54 -3.38 7.63 -3.60
C HIS A 54 -2.97 8.77 -4.54
N LEU A 55 -1.67 9.09 -4.62
CA LEU A 55 -1.17 10.10 -5.57
C LEU A 55 -1.39 9.66 -7.02
N ASN A 56 -1.11 8.38 -7.33
CA ASN A 56 -1.37 7.80 -8.64
C ASN A 56 -2.85 7.86 -9.01
N HIS A 57 -3.75 7.52 -8.08
CA HIS A 57 -5.19 7.60 -8.31
C HIS A 57 -5.69 9.04 -8.42
N TRP A 58 -5.11 9.98 -7.68
CA TRP A 58 -5.41 11.39 -7.88
C TRP A 58 -5.03 11.83 -9.30
N ASN A 59 -3.84 11.44 -9.78
CA ASN A 59 -3.41 11.74 -11.14
C ASN A 59 -4.34 11.15 -12.22
N HIS A 60 -4.75 9.89 -12.09
CA HIS A 60 -5.52 9.20 -13.12
C HIS A 60 -7.04 9.40 -13.04
N PHE A 61 -7.60 9.54 -11.84
CA PHE A 61 -9.06 9.53 -11.60
C PHE A 61 -9.59 10.81 -10.95
N GLY A 62 -8.71 11.79 -10.69
CA GLY A 62 -9.09 13.14 -10.31
C GLY A 62 -9.25 13.36 -8.80
N ALA A 63 -9.88 14.49 -8.46
CA ALA A 63 -9.79 15.10 -7.13
C ALA A 63 -10.41 14.27 -5.98
N GLY A 64 -11.20 13.22 -6.27
CA GLY A 64 -11.75 12.34 -5.25
C GLY A 64 -10.69 11.65 -4.38
N TYR A 65 -9.47 11.46 -4.90
CA TYR A 65 -8.37 10.81 -4.17
C TYR A 65 -7.44 11.78 -3.44
N LYS A 66 -7.55 13.09 -3.71
CA LYS A 66 -6.75 14.15 -3.06
C LYS A 66 -6.86 14.13 -1.52
N PRO A 67 -8.04 13.99 -0.90
CA PRO A 67 -8.14 13.99 0.56
C PRO A 67 -7.37 12.82 1.20
N GLY A 68 -7.37 11.64 0.58
CA GLY A 68 -6.64 10.47 1.05
C GLY A 68 -5.12 10.67 0.99
N ALA A 69 -4.61 11.20 -0.13
CA ALA A 69 -3.19 11.54 -0.27
C ALA A 69 -2.75 12.54 0.81
N LEU A 70 -3.48 13.65 0.97
CA LEU A 70 -3.14 14.68 1.96
C LEU A 70 -3.23 14.17 3.41
N ARG A 71 -4.18 13.28 3.71
CA ARG A 71 -4.26 12.64 5.04
C ARG A 71 -3.00 11.82 5.32
N LEU A 72 -2.60 10.94 4.39
CA LEU A 72 -1.41 10.10 4.55
C LEU A 72 -0.13 10.94 4.65
N MET A 73 0.02 12.00 3.85
CA MET A 73 1.17 12.90 3.95
C MET A 73 1.30 13.51 5.34
N ARG A 74 0.18 13.97 5.93
CA ARG A 74 0.18 14.53 7.30
C ARG A 74 0.48 13.50 8.37
N GLU A 75 -0.01 12.27 8.21
CA GLU A 75 0.21 11.17 9.17
C GLU A 75 1.67 10.68 9.16
N LEU A 76 2.37 10.83 8.03
CA LEU A 76 3.77 10.43 7.84
C LEU A 76 4.78 11.55 8.12
N SER A 77 4.33 12.77 8.44
CA SER A 77 5.16 13.92 8.79
C SER A 77 5.48 13.94 10.28
#